data_AF-A0A0C9Y4Z0-F1
#
_entry.id   AF-A0A0C9Y4Z0-F1
#
_cell.length_a   1.000
_cell.length_b   1.000
_cell.length_c   1.000
_cell.angle_alpha   90.00
_cell.angle_beta   90.00
_cell.angle_gamma   90.00
#
_symmetry.space_group_name_H-M   'P 1'
#
loop_
_entity.id
_entity.type
_entity.pdbx_description
1 polymer ?
#
loop_
_entity_poly.entity_id
_entity_poly.type
_entity_poly.pdbx_seq_one_letter_code
_entity_poly.pdbx_strand_id
1 'polypeptide(L)'
;MSNSSEGDSSWTANGQKRVHPSALELGPRKKLTTQDPLVHRGCHFGRAVHAFCNVPTLLTNGIILLSEGGSDTLESLTVDERKEFVAFRELLRVVLGLESRLMASSKEEVVEIGELIQKGINGACADNTKGMKGAIIDWITPKGQALSPHIPRNVKSGRGFNHEHTGALLCPTGLDWTNIQTRTKLMNGEIQVPGDQWPVFLYADYSYDPEDLWNGLLWSGLLVSAYKHIFTSPSSIDHELKATRSGNARIHGMHCMTKASIAYVAMQARFGLTSAQIFSCTDLITDSERFYSSIMELLDDPDESDEVDQLITWWNRQVFPLYTTTE
;
A
#
# COMPACT_ATOMS: atom_id res chain seq x y z
N MET A 1 80.08 6.28 10.00
CA MET A 1 78.85 6.17 9.18
C MET A 1 77.76 6.89 9.94
N SER A 2 77.53 8.14 9.55
CA SER A 2 76.68 9.09 10.25
C SER A 2 75.23 8.87 9.83
N ASN A 3 74.35 8.66 10.82
CA ASN A 3 72.91 8.67 10.65
C ASN A 3 72.41 10.12 10.57
N SER A 4 71.59 10.43 9.57
CA SER A 4 70.74 11.62 9.55
C SER A 4 69.47 11.33 8.76
N SER A 5 68.35 11.47 9.47
CA SER A 5 67.03 12.00 9.10
C SER A 5 66.42 11.70 7.72
N GLU A 6 65.23 11.09 7.77
CA GLU A 6 64.00 11.39 7.00
C GLU A 6 62.98 10.32 7.44
N GLY A 7 61.73 10.55 7.76
CA GLY A 7 60.82 11.68 7.69
C GLY A 7 59.45 11.04 7.93
N ASP A 8 58.82 11.35 9.06
CA ASP A 8 57.58 10.72 9.52
C ASP A 8 56.40 11.26 8.69
N SER A 9 55.69 10.40 7.95
CA SER A 9 54.44 10.77 7.28
C SER A 9 53.36 9.75 7.63
N SER A 10 52.58 10.07 8.66
CA SER A 10 51.39 9.33 9.07
C SER A 10 50.27 9.51 8.03
N TRP A 11 49.94 8.45 7.31
CA TRP A 11 48.73 8.41 6.49
C TRP A 11 47.54 8.00 7.36
N THR A 12 46.75 9.00 7.77
CA THR A 12 45.41 8.77 8.35
C THR A 12 44.46 8.34 7.24
N ALA A 13 44.13 7.04 7.19
CA ALA A 13 43.10 6.52 6.31
C ALA A 13 41.71 6.98 6.79
N ASN A 14 41.20 8.05 6.21
CA ASN A 14 39.80 8.44 6.32
C ASN A 14 38.95 7.39 5.59
N GLY A 15 38.37 6.46 6.34
CA GLY A 15 37.37 5.52 5.83
C GLY A 15 36.11 6.25 5.41
N GLN A 16 36.00 6.62 4.13
CA GLN A 16 34.72 7.01 3.55
C GLN A 16 33.75 5.83 3.67
N LYS A 17 32.68 5.99 4.47
CA LYS A 17 31.51 5.11 4.44
C LYS A 17 31.03 5.05 2.98
N ARG A 18 31.17 3.88 2.34
CA ARG A 18 30.53 3.62 1.04
C ARG A 18 29.02 3.81 1.22
N VAL A 19 28.48 4.85 0.60
CA VAL A 19 27.04 5.04 0.46
C VAL A 19 26.54 3.90 -0.42
N HIS A 20 25.84 2.95 0.19
CA HIS A 20 25.19 1.88 -0.56
C HIS A 20 24.01 2.48 -1.35
N PRO A 21 23.84 2.16 -2.64
CA PRO A 21 22.78 2.73 -3.47
C PRO A 21 21.39 2.33 -2.97
N SER A 22 20.44 3.27 -2.92
CA SER A 22 19.07 3.02 -2.44
C SER A 22 18.29 2.10 -3.39
N ALA A 23 17.37 1.29 -2.87
CA ALA A 23 16.46 0.47 -3.69
C ALA A 23 15.63 1.32 -4.68
N LEU A 24 15.39 2.59 -4.34
CA LEU A 24 14.73 3.58 -5.22
C LEU A 24 15.62 4.03 -6.39
N GLU A 25 16.93 3.77 -6.34
CA GLU A 25 17.93 4.20 -7.33
C GLU A 25 18.47 3.06 -8.20
N LEU A 26 18.08 1.80 -7.93
CA LEU A 26 18.53 0.62 -8.69
C LEU A 26 17.77 0.45 -10.03
N GLY A 27 18.52 0.50 -11.14
CA GLY A 27 17.98 0.43 -12.50
C GLY A 27 17.67 -1.00 -12.94
N PRO A 28 16.78 -1.22 -13.92
CA PRO A 28 16.40 -2.56 -14.33
C PRO A 28 17.52 -3.24 -15.13
N ARG A 29 17.80 -4.51 -14.84
CA ARG A 29 18.75 -5.35 -15.62
C ARG A 29 18.08 -6.16 -16.74
N LYS A 30 16.74 -6.09 -16.87
CA LYS A 30 15.95 -6.74 -17.93
C LYS A 30 14.95 -5.77 -18.57
N LYS A 31 14.69 -5.94 -19.88
CA LYS A 31 13.72 -5.15 -20.67
C LYS A 31 12.28 -5.32 -20.14
N LEU A 32 11.50 -4.24 -20.25
CA LEU A 32 10.08 -4.15 -19.87
C LEU A 32 9.25 -5.15 -20.70
N THR A 33 8.36 -5.89 -20.03
CA THR A 33 7.39 -6.78 -20.67
C THR A 33 6.45 -5.97 -21.58
N THR A 34 6.07 -6.53 -22.73
CA THR A 34 5.11 -6.04 -23.74
C THR A 34 3.67 -5.97 -23.20
N GLN A 35 3.46 -5.26 -22.09
CA GLN A 35 2.14 -4.99 -21.53
C GLN A 35 1.61 -3.66 -22.09
N ASP A 36 0.31 -3.61 -22.37
CA ASP A 36 -0.34 -2.38 -22.83
C ASP A 36 -0.09 -1.22 -21.84
N PRO A 37 0.29 -0.01 -22.31
CA PRO A 37 0.54 1.14 -21.44
C PRO A 37 -0.61 1.50 -20.50
N LEU A 38 -1.87 1.38 -20.93
CA LEU A 38 -3.05 1.66 -20.11
C LEU A 38 -3.17 0.65 -18.97
N VAL A 39 -2.92 -0.63 -19.26
CA VAL A 39 -2.89 -1.67 -18.22
C VAL A 39 -1.76 -1.37 -17.23
N HIS A 40 -0.58 -1.01 -17.72
CA HIS A 40 0.55 -0.66 -16.85
C HIS A 40 0.27 0.57 -15.97
N ARG A 41 -0.39 1.61 -16.49
CA ARG A 41 -0.78 2.78 -15.72
C ARG A 41 -1.93 2.50 -14.76
N GLY A 42 -2.88 1.66 -15.15
CA GLY A 42 -3.93 1.15 -14.27
C GLY A 42 -3.35 0.43 -13.05
N CYS A 43 -2.26 -0.34 -13.22
CA CYS A 43 -1.56 -0.95 -12.09
C CYS A 43 -1.08 0.07 -11.05
N HIS A 44 -0.60 1.24 -11.49
CA HIS A 44 -0.16 2.30 -10.57
C HIS A 44 -1.33 3.02 -9.93
N PHE A 45 -2.32 3.39 -10.75
CA PHE A 45 -3.54 4.06 -10.29
C PHE A 45 -4.21 3.26 -9.16
N GLY A 46 -4.39 1.94 -9.36
CA GLY A 46 -4.99 1.06 -8.36
C GLY A 46 -4.21 0.96 -7.05
N ARG A 47 -2.88 1.12 -7.08
CA ARG A 47 -2.02 1.02 -5.90
C ARG A 47 -1.89 2.34 -5.15
N ALA A 48 -1.88 3.47 -5.86
CA ALA A 48 -1.44 4.75 -5.30
C ALA A 48 -2.50 5.86 -5.35
N VAL A 49 -3.60 5.66 -6.06
CA VAL A 49 -4.66 6.67 -6.21
C VAL A 49 -5.99 6.14 -5.72
N HIS A 50 -6.50 5.07 -6.33
CA HIS A 50 -7.79 4.53 -5.95
C HIS A 50 -7.94 3.06 -6.32
N ALA A 51 -8.14 2.20 -5.32
CA ALA A 51 -8.13 0.75 -5.49
C ALA A 51 -9.48 0.16 -5.93
N PHE A 52 -10.58 0.82 -5.55
CA PHE A 52 -11.95 0.35 -5.77
C PHE A 52 -12.74 1.38 -6.57
N CYS A 53 -12.62 1.32 -7.89
CA CYS A 53 -13.48 2.09 -8.77
C CYS A 53 -13.90 1.24 -9.97
N ASN A 54 -15.09 1.54 -10.48
CA ASN A 54 -15.51 1.12 -11.81
C ASN A 54 -14.96 2.13 -12.82
N VAL A 55 -13.81 1.82 -13.44
CA VAL A 55 -13.12 2.77 -14.32
C VAL A 55 -13.97 3.18 -15.55
N PRO A 56 -14.68 2.28 -16.25
CA PRO A 56 -15.60 2.69 -17.32
C PRO A 56 -16.63 3.74 -16.88
N THR A 57 -17.25 3.56 -15.70
CA THR A 57 -18.19 4.54 -15.14
C THR A 57 -17.49 5.84 -14.76
N LEU A 58 -16.33 5.75 -14.10
CA LEU A 58 -15.49 6.89 -13.73
C LEU A 58 -15.14 7.76 -14.94
N LEU A 59 -14.74 7.15 -16.06
CA LEU A 59 -14.42 7.85 -17.30
C LEU A 59 -15.66 8.50 -17.91
N THR A 60 -16.78 7.78 -17.97
CA THR A 60 -18.04 8.29 -18.55
C THR A 60 -18.53 9.51 -17.79
N ASN A 61 -18.61 9.43 -16.46
CA ASN A 61 -19.04 10.52 -15.59
C ASN A 61 -18.06 11.69 -15.63
N GLY A 62 -16.76 11.40 -15.61
CA GLY A 62 -15.71 12.43 -15.67
C GLY A 62 -15.74 13.25 -16.97
N ILE A 63 -16.00 12.61 -18.13
CA ILE A 63 -16.14 13.32 -19.42
C ILE A 63 -17.35 14.24 -19.40
N ILE A 64 -18.49 13.78 -18.88
CA ILE A 64 -19.72 14.59 -18.75
C ILE A 64 -19.41 15.84 -17.93
N LEU A 65 -18.80 15.68 -16.75
CA LEU A 65 -18.44 16.80 -15.87
C LEU A 65 -17.42 17.76 -16.48
N LEU A 66 -16.46 17.27 -17.28
CA LEU A 66 -15.54 18.14 -18.02
C LEU A 66 -16.26 18.95 -19.10
N SER A 67 -17.27 18.37 -19.76
CA SER A 67 -18.04 19.03 -20.82
C SER A 67 -19.04 20.06 -20.30
N GLU A 68 -19.58 19.84 -19.09
CA GLU A 68 -20.60 20.67 -18.44
C GLU A 68 -20.01 21.72 -17.49
N GLY A 69 -18.67 21.87 -17.46
CA GLY A 69 -17.90 22.60 -16.44
C GLY A 69 -18.14 24.11 -16.37
N GLY A 70 -19.25 24.52 -15.76
CA GLY A 70 -19.40 25.78 -15.04
C GLY A 70 -19.18 25.58 -13.53
N SER A 71 -18.90 26.66 -12.80
CA SER A 71 -18.70 26.63 -11.32
C SER A 71 -19.88 26.00 -10.58
N ASP A 72 -21.10 26.22 -11.07
CA ASP A 72 -22.35 25.79 -10.44
C ASP A 72 -22.52 24.26 -10.43
N THR A 73 -21.97 23.55 -11.42
CA THR A 73 -22.11 22.08 -11.54
C THR A 73 -21.34 21.37 -10.42
N LEU A 74 -20.17 21.89 -10.03
CA LEU A 74 -19.30 21.25 -9.03
C LEU A 74 -19.84 21.38 -7.58
N GLU A 75 -20.54 22.48 -7.29
CA GLU A 75 -21.16 22.73 -5.97
C GLU A 75 -22.38 21.83 -5.74
N SER A 76 -23.05 21.40 -6.81
CA SER A 76 -24.23 20.52 -6.74
C SER A 76 -23.90 19.04 -6.53
N LEU A 77 -22.63 18.64 -6.68
CA LEU A 77 -22.21 17.25 -6.54
C LEU A 77 -22.37 16.75 -5.11
N THR A 78 -22.70 15.47 -4.97
CA THR A 78 -22.60 14.75 -3.71
C THR A 78 -21.13 14.58 -3.29
N VAL A 79 -20.90 14.16 -2.04
CA VAL A 79 -19.54 13.88 -1.53
C VAL A 79 -18.87 12.78 -2.37
N ASP A 80 -19.63 11.74 -2.72
CA ASP A 80 -19.10 10.61 -3.49
C ASP A 80 -18.78 10.99 -4.93
N GLU A 81 -19.65 11.76 -5.60
CA GLU A 81 -19.36 12.28 -6.95
C GLU A 81 -18.13 13.19 -6.98
N ARG A 82 -17.91 14.00 -5.93
CA ARG A 82 -16.66 14.78 -5.80
C ARG A 82 -15.44 13.88 -5.66
N LYS A 83 -15.51 12.84 -4.83
CA LYS A 83 -14.41 11.86 -4.66
C LYS A 83 -14.11 11.14 -5.98
N GLU A 84 -15.14 10.69 -6.70
CA GLU A 84 -14.99 10.10 -8.04
C GLU A 84 -14.36 11.08 -9.02
N PHE A 85 -14.80 12.33 -9.05
CA PHE A 85 -14.23 13.33 -9.94
C PHE A 85 -12.76 13.65 -9.61
N VAL A 86 -12.38 13.69 -8.34
CA VAL A 86 -10.97 13.80 -7.91
C VAL A 86 -10.16 12.60 -8.42
N ALA A 87 -10.66 11.37 -8.24
CA ALA A 87 -10.01 10.17 -8.74
C ALA A 87 -9.87 10.18 -10.28
N PHE A 88 -10.88 10.65 -11.00
CA PHE A 88 -10.83 10.84 -12.46
C PHE A 88 -9.74 11.84 -12.85
N ARG A 89 -9.66 13.00 -12.19
CA ARG A 89 -8.62 14.01 -12.46
C ARG A 89 -7.21 13.47 -12.20
N GLU A 90 -7.04 12.68 -11.14
CA GLU A 90 -5.77 11.99 -10.89
C GLU A 90 -5.46 10.94 -11.95
N LEU A 91 -6.45 10.22 -12.48
CA LEU A 91 -6.25 9.28 -13.58
C LEU A 91 -5.72 9.98 -14.84
N LEU A 92 -6.25 11.17 -15.16
CA LEU A 92 -5.74 12.00 -16.27
C LEU A 92 -4.29 12.43 -16.05
N ARG A 93 -3.87 12.67 -14.80
CA ARG A 93 -2.46 12.98 -14.45
C ARG A 93 -1.56 11.74 -14.59
N VAL A 94 -2.04 10.57 -14.19
CA VAL A 94 -1.29 9.31 -14.27
C VAL A 94 -1.10 8.85 -15.72
N VAL A 95 -2.10 9.06 -16.58
CA VAL A 95 -2.11 8.65 -17.99
C VAL A 95 -1.98 9.88 -18.89
N LEU A 96 -0.75 10.25 -19.24
CA LEU A 96 -0.48 11.40 -20.09
C LEU A 96 -1.22 11.33 -21.44
N GLY A 97 -1.90 12.42 -21.80
CA GLY A 97 -2.68 12.52 -23.03
C GLY A 97 -4.03 11.78 -23.01
N LEU A 98 -4.42 11.20 -21.87
CA LEU A 98 -5.69 10.49 -21.75
C LEU A 98 -6.88 11.40 -22.03
N GLU A 99 -6.89 12.63 -21.51
CA GLU A 99 -7.99 13.58 -21.72
C GLU A 99 -8.26 13.82 -23.20
N SER A 100 -7.23 14.20 -23.97
CA SER A 100 -7.37 14.42 -25.41
C SER A 100 -7.80 13.16 -26.16
N ARG A 101 -7.33 11.98 -25.73
CA ARG A 101 -7.75 10.69 -26.29
C ARG A 101 -9.23 10.42 -26.02
N LEU A 102 -9.69 10.63 -24.79
CA LEU A 102 -11.10 10.43 -24.40
C LEU A 102 -12.03 11.37 -25.19
N MET A 103 -11.65 12.64 -25.34
CA MET A 103 -12.44 13.63 -26.08
C MET A 103 -12.53 13.35 -27.58
N ALA A 104 -11.55 12.63 -28.14
CA ALA A 104 -11.54 12.22 -29.54
C ALA A 104 -12.17 10.85 -29.79
N SER A 105 -12.54 10.12 -28.73
CA SER A 105 -12.98 8.73 -28.80
C SER A 105 -14.50 8.57 -28.85
N SER A 106 -14.96 7.47 -29.45
CA SER A 106 -16.37 7.06 -29.34
C SER A 106 -16.69 6.55 -27.93
N LYS A 107 -17.98 6.39 -27.62
CA LYS A 107 -18.41 5.84 -26.33
C LYS A 107 -17.88 4.42 -26.11
N GLU A 108 -17.88 3.61 -27.15
CA GLU A 108 -17.37 2.23 -27.14
C GLU A 108 -15.85 2.22 -26.88
N GLU A 109 -15.10 3.10 -27.54
CA GLU A 109 -13.65 3.23 -27.31
C GLU A 109 -13.32 3.69 -25.88
N VAL A 110 -14.13 4.58 -25.30
CA VAL A 110 -13.99 4.99 -23.89
C VAL A 110 -14.17 3.81 -22.94
N VAL A 111 -15.15 2.93 -23.22
CA VAL A 111 -15.35 1.69 -22.45
C VAL A 111 -14.13 0.79 -22.57
N GLU A 112 -13.61 0.56 -23.78
CA GLU A 112 -12.40 -0.27 -24.00
C GLU A 112 -11.17 0.29 -23.26
N ILE A 113 -10.97 1.61 -23.28
CA ILE A 113 -9.92 2.29 -22.51
C ILE A 113 -10.10 2.02 -21.01
N GLY A 114 -11.33 2.17 -20.51
CA GLY A 114 -11.67 1.91 -19.11
C GLY A 114 -11.40 0.47 -18.70
N GLU A 115 -11.76 -0.50 -19.54
CA GLU A 115 -11.51 -1.92 -19.31
C GLU A 115 -10.01 -2.26 -19.25
N LEU A 116 -9.18 -1.64 -20.10
CA LEU A 116 -7.72 -1.84 -20.06
C LEU A 116 -7.12 -1.30 -18.75
N ILE A 117 -7.56 -0.14 -18.29
CA ILE A 117 -7.10 0.45 -17.02
C ILE A 117 -7.58 -0.42 -15.84
N GLN A 118 -8.85 -0.80 -15.83
CA GLN A 118 -9.43 -1.69 -14.81
C GLN A 118 -8.69 -3.03 -14.74
N LYS A 119 -8.35 -3.61 -15.89
CA LYS A 119 -7.53 -4.83 -15.98
C LYS A 119 -6.17 -4.64 -15.30
N GLY A 120 -5.57 -3.45 -15.44
CA GLY A 120 -4.36 -3.07 -14.73
C GLY A 120 -4.53 -3.06 -13.21
N ILE A 121 -5.56 -2.38 -12.72
CA ILE A 121 -5.90 -2.30 -11.29
C ILE A 121 -6.09 -3.71 -10.70
N ASN A 122 -6.93 -4.51 -11.34
CA ASN A 122 -7.25 -5.86 -10.88
C ASN A 122 -6.03 -6.79 -10.93
N GLY A 123 -5.23 -6.71 -12.01
CA GLY A 123 -4.00 -7.47 -12.17
C GLY A 123 -2.97 -7.12 -11.10
N ALA A 124 -2.77 -5.83 -10.82
CA ALA A 124 -1.88 -5.36 -9.76
C ALA A 124 -2.30 -5.86 -8.38
N CYS A 125 -3.61 -5.85 -8.09
CA CYS A 125 -4.18 -6.40 -6.86
C CYS A 125 -3.88 -7.90 -6.73
N ALA A 126 -4.20 -8.68 -7.76
CA ALA A 126 -3.97 -10.13 -7.77
C ALA A 126 -2.49 -10.49 -7.61
N ASP A 127 -1.59 -9.80 -8.31
CA ASP A 127 -0.14 -10.00 -8.21
C ASP A 127 0.38 -9.69 -6.80
N ASN A 128 -0.07 -8.58 -6.20
CA ASN A 128 0.33 -8.17 -4.86
C ASN A 128 -0.18 -9.14 -3.79
N THR A 129 -1.44 -9.57 -3.89
CA THR A 129 -2.01 -10.61 -3.04
C THR A 129 -1.21 -11.91 -3.12
N LYS A 130 -0.82 -12.32 -4.34
CA LYS A 130 -0.01 -13.52 -4.55
C LYS A 130 1.39 -13.39 -3.96
N GLY A 131 2.06 -12.26 -4.19
CA GLY A 131 3.41 -11.98 -3.68
C GLY A 131 3.47 -11.94 -2.15
N MET A 132 2.48 -11.30 -1.53
CA MET A 132 2.43 -11.13 -0.08
C MET A 132 2.05 -12.40 0.68
N LYS A 133 1.39 -13.35 0.03
CA LYS A 133 0.88 -14.59 0.66
C LYS A 133 1.94 -15.30 1.51
N GLY A 134 3.16 -15.48 1.00
CA GLY A 134 4.24 -16.11 1.76
C GLY A 134 4.99 -15.13 2.64
N ALA A 135 5.33 -13.95 2.09
CA ALA A 135 6.19 -12.98 2.74
C ALA A 135 5.63 -12.47 4.07
N ILE A 136 4.30 -12.32 4.17
CA ILE A 136 3.68 -11.84 5.41
C ILE A 136 3.87 -12.80 6.59
N ILE A 137 3.95 -14.12 6.32
CA ILE A 137 4.25 -15.10 7.37
C ILE A 137 5.69 -14.96 7.83
N ASP A 138 6.61 -14.70 6.90
CA ASP A 138 8.02 -14.49 7.22
C ASP A 138 8.19 -13.23 8.10
N TRP A 139 7.42 -12.16 7.86
CA TRP A 139 7.51 -10.90 8.62
C TRP A 139 6.91 -10.97 10.02
N ILE A 140 5.81 -11.71 10.21
CA ILE A 140 5.19 -11.88 11.54
C ILE A 140 5.90 -12.96 12.36
N THR A 141 6.72 -13.82 11.75
CA THR A 141 7.47 -14.84 12.48
C THR A 141 8.66 -14.20 13.21
N PRO A 142 8.76 -14.30 14.55
CA PRO A 142 9.89 -13.75 15.28
C PRO A 142 11.23 -14.36 14.81
N LYS A 143 12.29 -13.55 14.75
CA LYS A 143 13.60 -13.97 14.24
C LYS A 143 14.13 -15.20 15.00
N GLY A 144 14.49 -16.25 14.26
CA GLY A 144 15.03 -17.49 14.81
C GLY A 144 13.98 -18.39 15.48
N GLN A 145 12.70 -18.05 15.38
CA GLN A 145 11.59 -18.84 15.92
C GLN A 145 10.69 -19.37 14.81
N ALA A 146 9.73 -20.21 15.17
CA ALA A 146 8.66 -20.66 14.31
C ALA A 146 7.32 -20.35 14.98
N LEU A 147 6.30 -20.02 14.17
CA LEU A 147 4.93 -19.93 14.66
C LEU A 147 4.43 -21.32 15.10
N SER A 148 3.65 -21.35 16.17
CA SER A 148 3.02 -22.55 16.68
C SER A 148 1.49 -22.38 16.72
N PRO A 149 0.73 -23.21 16.00
CA PRO A 149 1.19 -24.24 15.05
C PRO A 149 1.90 -23.64 13.81
N HIS A 150 2.74 -24.42 13.12
CA HIS A 150 3.42 -23.92 11.93
C HIS A 150 2.41 -23.49 10.84
N ILE A 151 2.59 -22.28 10.30
CA ILE A 151 1.80 -21.78 9.16
C ILE A 151 2.58 -21.96 7.86
N PRO A 152 2.10 -22.80 6.91
CA PRO A 152 2.72 -22.91 5.60
C PRO A 152 2.62 -21.61 4.80
N ARG A 153 3.72 -21.20 4.16
CA ARG A 153 3.80 -19.94 3.38
C ARG A 153 2.79 -19.87 2.22
N ASN A 154 2.43 -20.99 1.63
CA ASN A 154 1.56 -21.07 0.44
C ASN A 154 0.09 -21.44 0.76
N VAL A 155 -0.25 -21.71 2.02
CA VAL A 155 -1.61 -22.11 2.44
C VAL A 155 -2.16 -21.10 3.44
N LYS A 156 -3.41 -20.66 3.23
CA LYS A 156 -4.07 -19.68 4.12
C LYS A 156 -5.10 -20.28 5.09
N SER A 157 -5.58 -21.50 4.88
CA SER A 157 -6.67 -22.08 5.67
C SER A 157 -6.42 -22.06 7.19
N GLY A 158 -5.17 -22.27 7.62
CA GLY A 158 -4.73 -22.20 9.01
C GLY A 158 -4.30 -20.81 9.49
N ARG A 159 -4.68 -19.72 8.83
CA ARG A 159 -4.43 -18.33 9.25
C ARG A 159 -5.71 -17.68 9.77
N GLY A 160 -5.71 -16.37 9.92
CA GLY A 160 -6.86 -15.64 10.43
C GLY A 160 -7.10 -15.97 11.89
N PHE A 161 -8.38 -15.99 12.28
CA PHE A 161 -8.80 -16.38 13.63
C PHE A 161 -8.54 -17.87 13.94
N ASN A 162 -8.25 -18.71 12.94
CA ASN A 162 -7.90 -20.13 13.14
C ASN A 162 -6.51 -20.35 13.74
N HIS A 163 -5.72 -19.30 13.95
CA HIS A 163 -4.39 -19.40 14.51
C HIS A 163 -4.12 -18.25 15.48
N GLU A 164 -3.56 -18.58 16.64
CA GLU A 164 -3.31 -17.65 17.75
C GLU A 164 -2.65 -16.34 17.31
N HIS A 165 -1.48 -16.42 16.66
CA HIS A 165 -0.72 -15.24 16.27
C HIS A 165 -1.42 -14.35 15.21
N THR A 166 -1.89 -14.92 14.09
CA THR A 166 -2.59 -14.16 13.05
C THR A 166 -3.95 -13.66 13.49
N GLY A 167 -4.61 -14.40 14.38
CA GLY A 167 -5.90 -14.02 14.96
C GLY A 167 -5.76 -12.84 15.91
N ALA A 168 -4.72 -12.85 16.76
CA ALA A 168 -4.37 -11.71 17.61
C ALA A 168 -4.14 -10.44 16.78
N LEU A 169 -3.34 -10.53 15.71
CA LEU A 169 -3.07 -9.40 14.81
C LEU A 169 -4.34 -8.88 14.10
N LEU A 170 -5.28 -9.76 13.76
CA LEU A 170 -6.53 -9.42 13.09
C LEU A 170 -7.67 -9.05 14.05
N CYS A 171 -7.47 -9.20 15.36
CA CYS A 171 -8.50 -8.87 16.32
C CYS A 171 -8.79 -7.36 16.27
N PRO A 172 -10.07 -6.96 16.15
CA PRO A 172 -10.47 -5.56 16.26
C PRO A 172 -10.03 -4.96 17.59
N THR A 173 -9.67 -3.68 17.58
CA THR A 173 -9.24 -2.95 18.79
C THR A 173 -10.30 -2.88 19.89
N GLY A 174 -11.59 -2.94 19.52
CA GLY A 174 -12.72 -3.00 20.45
C GLY A 174 -12.97 -4.39 21.07
N LEU A 175 -12.18 -5.41 20.71
CA LEU A 175 -12.33 -6.79 21.18
C LEU A 175 -11.05 -7.27 21.86
N ASP A 176 -11.21 -8.01 22.95
CA ASP A 176 -10.09 -8.64 23.66
C ASP A 176 -9.82 -10.05 23.13
N TRP A 177 -8.70 -10.23 22.42
CA TRP A 177 -8.26 -11.53 21.91
C TRP A 177 -7.90 -12.53 23.03
N THR A 178 -7.46 -12.05 24.20
CA THR A 178 -7.10 -12.90 25.34
C THR A 178 -8.32 -13.56 25.97
N ASN A 179 -9.51 -12.99 25.73
CA ASN A 179 -10.78 -13.58 26.14
C ASN A 179 -11.15 -14.78 25.26
N ILE A 180 -11.15 -15.97 25.88
CA ILE A 180 -11.43 -17.25 25.22
C ILE A 180 -12.81 -17.26 24.52
N GLN A 181 -13.82 -16.60 25.10
CA GLN A 181 -15.16 -16.54 24.50
C GLN A 181 -15.15 -15.69 23.23
N THR A 182 -14.50 -14.53 23.27
CA THR A 182 -14.32 -13.66 22.09
C THR A 182 -13.58 -14.41 20.99
N ARG A 183 -12.46 -15.06 21.31
CA ARG A 183 -11.68 -15.85 20.36
C ARG A 183 -12.52 -16.96 19.73
N THR A 184 -13.28 -17.71 20.54
CA THR A 184 -14.14 -18.81 20.06
C THR A 184 -15.22 -18.30 19.11
N LYS A 185 -15.87 -17.19 19.46
CA LYS A 185 -16.91 -16.58 18.61
C LYS A 185 -16.35 -16.06 17.29
N LEU A 186 -15.15 -15.48 17.29
CA LEU A 186 -14.46 -15.06 16.06
C LEU A 186 -14.05 -16.27 15.20
N MET A 187 -13.51 -17.32 15.82
CA MET A 187 -13.13 -18.57 15.13
C MET A 187 -14.31 -19.27 14.46
N ASN A 188 -15.46 -19.32 15.14
CA ASN A 188 -16.66 -19.97 14.63
C ASN A 188 -17.46 -19.08 13.66
N GLY A 189 -17.08 -17.80 13.51
CA GLY A 189 -17.82 -16.83 12.69
C GLY A 189 -19.13 -16.34 13.31
N GLU A 190 -19.33 -16.53 14.62
CA GLU A 190 -20.46 -15.94 15.36
C GLU A 190 -20.32 -14.42 15.50
N ILE A 191 -19.08 -13.93 15.56
CA ILE A 191 -18.76 -12.52 15.39
C ILE A 191 -18.20 -12.34 13.98
N GLN A 192 -18.93 -11.61 13.14
CA GLN A 192 -18.43 -11.09 11.88
C GLN A 192 -17.82 -9.72 12.14
N VAL A 193 -16.58 -9.52 11.68
CA VAL A 193 -15.85 -8.26 11.86
C VAL A 193 -16.01 -7.43 10.59
N PRO A 194 -16.78 -6.33 10.64
CA PRO A 194 -16.93 -5.45 9.49
C PRO A 194 -15.61 -4.77 9.09
N GLY A 195 -15.53 -4.27 7.86
CA GLY A 195 -14.33 -3.61 7.36
C GLY A 195 -13.93 -2.34 8.11
N ASP A 196 -14.87 -1.62 8.73
CA ASP A 196 -14.59 -0.42 9.52
C ASP A 196 -14.18 -0.73 10.98
N GLN A 197 -14.18 -1.99 11.40
CA GLN A 197 -13.60 -2.40 12.68
C GLN A 197 -12.13 -2.76 12.51
N TRP A 198 -11.27 -1.80 12.87
CA TRP A 198 -9.87 -1.89 12.56
C TRP A 198 -9.11 -2.87 13.46
N PRO A 199 -8.26 -3.71 12.86
CA PRO A 199 -7.47 -4.70 13.58
C PRO A 199 -6.20 -4.09 14.18
N VAL A 200 -5.72 -4.70 15.27
CA VAL A 200 -4.55 -4.21 16.00
C VAL A 200 -3.26 -4.18 15.17
N PHE A 201 -3.14 -4.98 14.10
CA PHE A 201 -1.93 -4.97 13.26
C PHE A 201 -1.62 -3.62 12.60
N LEU A 202 -2.60 -2.72 12.51
CA LEU A 202 -2.40 -1.36 11.98
C LEU A 202 -1.53 -0.50 12.89
N TYR A 203 -1.54 -0.78 14.20
CA TYR A 203 -0.92 0.06 15.20
C TYR A 203 0.56 -0.28 15.40
N ALA A 204 1.36 0.72 15.77
CA ALA A 204 2.74 0.56 16.19
C ALA A 204 2.82 -0.47 17.32
N ASP A 205 3.77 -1.40 17.20
CA ASP A 205 3.99 -2.51 18.13
C ASP A 205 2.74 -3.35 18.44
N TYR A 206 1.71 -3.26 17.59
CA TYR A 206 0.41 -3.91 17.77
C TYR A 206 -0.25 -3.56 19.11
N SER A 207 -0.13 -2.29 19.52
CA SER A 207 -0.73 -1.76 20.74
C SER A 207 -1.75 -0.67 20.42
N TYR A 208 -2.95 -0.80 20.96
CA TYR A 208 -4.02 0.19 20.82
C TYR A 208 -4.21 0.97 22.12
N ASP A 209 -4.30 2.29 22.02
CA ASP A 209 -4.57 3.19 23.14
C ASP A 209 -6.02 3.71 23.03
N PRO A 210 -6.93 3.35 23.96
CA PRO A 210 -8.30 3.81 23.91
C PRO A 210 -8.47 5.30 24.26
N GLU A 211 -7.45 5.94 24.86
CA GLU A 211 -7.48 7.37 25.22
C GLU A 211 -6.92 8.25 24.10
N ASP A 212 -6.11 7.68 23.20
CA ASP A 212 -5.55 8.33 22.01
C ASP A 212 -5.59 7.37 20.81
N LEU A 213 -6.65 7.49 20.01
CA LEU A 213 -6.91 6.61 18.87
C LEU A 213 -5.86 6.71 17.76
N TRP A 214 -5.15 7.83 17.67
CA TRP A 214 -4.10 8.05 16.68
C TRP A 214 -2.75 7.50 17.11
N ASN A 215 -2.57 7.22 18.40
CA ASN A 215 -1.32 6.70 18.94
C ASN A 215 -0.89 5.41 18.23
N GLY A 216 0.11 5.54 17.36
CA GLY A 216 0.65 4.44 16.57
C GLY A 216 -0.23 3.96 15.42
N LEU A 217 -1.41 4.54 15.18
CA LEU A 217 -2.30 4.14 14.10
C LEU A 217 -1.60 4.24 12.73
N LEU A 218 -1.62 3.15 11.95
CA LEU A 218 -0.96 3.02 10.64
C LEU A 218 0.59 3.13 10.67
N TRP A 219 1.22 3.05 11.84
CA TRP A 219 2.69 3.09 12.02
C TRP A 219 3.33 1.71 12.20
N SER A 220 2.55 0.64 12.01
CA SER A 220 3.03 -0.73 12.15
C SER A 220 4.20 -1.08 11.23
N GLY A 221 5.24 -1.71 11.80
CA GLY A 221 6.37 -2.24 11.03
C GLY A 221 5.98 -3.30 10.00
N LEU A 222 4.84 -3.98 10.21
CA LEU A 222 4.26 -4.91 9.24
C LEU A 222 3.79 -4.16 7.97
N LEU A 223 3.12 -3.02 8.15
CA LEU A 223 2.70 -2.16 7.04
C LEU A 223 3.91 -1.64 6.27
N VAL A 224 4.97 -1.20 6.96
CA VAL A 224 6.21 -0.74 6.31
C VAL A 224 6.84 -1.85 5.45
N SER A 225 6.87 -3.08 5.98
CA SER A 225 7.38 -4.26 5.25
C SER A 225 6.52 -4.56 4.02
N ALA A 226 5.19 -4.53 4.16
CA ALA A 226 4.25 -4.72 3.08
C ALA A 226 4.36 -3.63 2.00
N TYR A 227 4.55 -2.37 2.41
CA TYR A 227 4.76 -1.26 1.49
C TYR A 227 6.01 -1.45 0.66
N LYS A 228 7.15 -1.75 1.31
CA LYS A 228 8.42 -2.03 0.62
C LYS A 228 8.30 -3.21 -0.33
N HIS A 229 7.56 -4.24 0.05
CA HIS A 229 7.29 -5.38 -0.82
C HIS A 229 6.58 -4.97 -2.13
N ILE A 230 5.57 -4.10 -2.03
CA ILE A 230 4.75 -3.67 -3.16
C ILE A 230 5.43 -2.58 -3.99
N PHE A 231 6.02 -1.56 -3.36
CA PHE A 231 6.44 -0.34 -4.05
C PHE A 231 7.94 -0.26 -4.35
N THR A 232 8.81 -0.87 -3.56
CA THR A 232 10.27 -0.74 -3.76
C THR A 232 10.85 -2.02 -4.36
N SER A 233 10.96 -3.08 -3.59
CA SER A 233 11.42 -4.39 -4.05
C SER A 233 11.27 -5.39 -2.91
N PRO A 234 10.89 -6.64 -3.18
CA PRO A 234 10.98 -7.71 -2.17
C PRO A 234 12.38 -7.82 -1.55
N SER A 235 13.43 -7.56 -2.34
CA SER A 235 14.84 -7.58 -1.88
C SER A 235 15.24 -6.40 -1.00
N SER A 236 14.40 -5.37 -0.83
CA SER A 236 14.70 -4.21 0.02
C SER A 236 14.29 -4.40 1.50
N ILE A 237 13.69 -5.54 1.81
CA ILE A 237 13.29 -5.92 3.17
C ILE A 237 14.46 -6.59 3.90
N ASP A 238 15.37 -7.24 3.16
CA ASP A 238 16.65 -7.75 3.64
C ASP A 238 17.79 -6.82 3.20
N HIS A 239 18.86 -6.70 4.00
CA HIS A 239 20.03 -5.85 3.67
C HIS A 239 20.81 -6.29 2.40
N GLU A 240 20.40 -7.38 1.72
CA GLU A 240 20.97 -7.79 0.43
C GLU A 240 20.25 -7.14 -0.75
N LEU A 241 20.75 -5.97 -1.17
CA LEU A 241 20.29 -5.24 -2.34
C LEU A 241 20.68 -5.94 -3.66
N LYS A 242 19.99 -7.03 -4.00
CA LYS A 242 20.04 -7.69 -5.32
C LYS A 242 18.72 -7.47 -6.07
N ALA A 243 18.35 -6.21 -6.28
CA ALA A 243 17.19 -5.89 -7.11
C ALA A 243 17.48 -6.22 -8.58
N THR A 244 16.67 -7.10 -9.17
CA THR A 244 16.76 -7.46 -10.60
C THR A 244 15.89 -6.56 -11.49
N ARG A 245 14.93 -5.84 -10.89
CA ARG A 245 14.00 -4.89 -11.51
C ARG A 245 13.86 -3.65 -10.62
N SER A 246 13.58 -2.50 -11.23
CA SER A 246 13.22 -1.28 -10.49
C SER A 246 11.88 -1.44 -9.78
N GLY A 247 11.73 -0.77 -8.64
CA GLY A 247 10.49 -0.75 -7.86
C GLY A 247 9.36 0.02 -8.53
N ASN A 248 8.13 -0.32 -8.19
CA ASN A 248 6.93 0.38 -8.69
C ASN A 248 6.97 1.88 -8.37
N ALA A 249 7.42 2.28 -7.17
CA ALA A 249 7.61 3.67 -6.80
C ALA A 249 8.54 4.39 -7.78
N ARG A 250 9.71 3.80 -8.09
CA ARG A 250 10.63 4.38 -9.07
C ARG A 250 10.06 4.39 -10.48
N ILE A 251 9.44 3.30 -10.92
CA ILE A 251 8.87 3.16 -12.28
C ILE A 251 7.86 4.28 -12.55
N HIS A 252 7.10 4.68 -11.53
CA HIS A 252 6.09 5.72 -11.65
C HIS A 252 6.53 7.08 -11.10
N GLY A 253 7.81 7.25 -10.72
CA GLY A 253 8.34 8.54 -10.27
C GLY A 253 7.80 9.02 -8.92
N MET A 254 7.37 8.10 -8.06
CA MET A 254 6.91 8.42 -6.71
C MET A 254 8.08 8.94 -5.86
N HIS A 255 7.88 10.11 -5.27
CA HIS A 255 8.82 10.79 -4.38
C HIS A 255 8.24 11.02 -2.98
N CYS A 256 6.93 10.79 -2.81
CA CYS A 256 6.22 10.90 -1.55
C CYS A 256 5.16 9.80 -1.45
N MET A 257 4.66 9.61 -0.23
CA MET A 257 3.51 8.78 0.05
C MET A 257 2.20 9.40 -0.38
N THR A 258 1.25 8.54 -0.74
CA THR A 258 -0.16 8.91 -0.89
C THR A 258 -0.99 8.18 0.16
N LYS A 259 -2.05 8.83 0.66
CA LYS A 259 -3.03 8.24 1.58
C LYS A 259 -3.57 6.90 1.05
N ALA A 260 -3.95 6.89 -0.23
CA ALA A 260 -4.41 5.71 -0.94
C ALA A 260 -3.40 4.56 -0.96
N SER A 261 -2.09 4.84 -1.06
CA SER A 261 -1.07 3.80 -1.03
C SER A 261 -0.92 3.15 0.35
N ILE A 262 -1.14 3.91 1.44
CA ILE A 262 -1.16 3.37 2.81
C ILE A 262 -2.39 2.48 3.01
N ALA A 263 -3.58 2.97 2.67
CA ALA A 263 -4.83 2.22 2.76
C ALA A 263 -4.76 0.92 1.93
N TYR A 264 -4.22 1.01 0.71
CA TYR A 264 -4.05 -0.15 -0.17
C TYR A 264 -3.13 -1.22 0.44
N VAL A 265 -2.01 -0.82 1.03
CA VAL A 265 -1.06 -1.74 1.67
C VAL A 265 -1.67 -2.37 2.91
N ALA A 266 -2.38 -1.60 3.73
CA ALA A 266 -3.10 -2.11 4.89
C ALA A 266 -4.12 -3.17 4.49
N MET A 267 -4.91 -2.91 3.44
CA MET A 267 -5.88 -3.87 2.90
C MET A 267 -5.20 -5.16 2.44
N GLN A 268 -4.12 -5.05 1.66
CA GLN A 268 -3.40 -6.23 1.17
C GLN A 268 -2.78 -7.03 2.33
N ALA A 269 -2.23 -6.37 3.35
CA ALA A 269 -1.69 -7.01 4.54
C ALA A 269 -2.79 -7.73 5.34
N ARG A 270 -3.94 -7.07 5.58
CA ARG A 270 -5.11 -7.67 6.21
C ARG A 270 -5.52 -8.94 5.47
N PHE A 271 -5.67 -8.86 4.15
CA PHE A 271 -6.00 -10.02 3.33
C PHE A 271 -4.93 -11.13 3.48
N GLY A 272 -3.64 -10.80 3.47
CA GLY A 272 -2.56 -11.77 3.65
C GLY A 272 -2.63 -12.57 4.97
N LEU A 273 -3.11 -11.93 6.04
CA LEU A 273 -3.27 -12.52 7.37
C LEU A 273 -4.54 -13.39 7.50
N THR A 274 -5.58 -13.16 6.68
CA THR A 274 -6.85 -13.90 6.79
C THR A 274 -6.75 -15.34 6.30
N SER A 275 -7.78 -16.14 6.56
CA SER A 275 -7.92 -17.50 6.01
C SER A 275 -8.55 -17.55 4.60
N ALA A 276 -9.08 -16.42 4.11
CA ALA A 276 -9.77 -16.32 2.83
C ALA A 276 -8.83 -16.65 1.65
N GLN A 277 -9.29 -17.47 0.71
CA GLN A 277 -8.46 -17.91 -0.42
C GLN A 277 -8.50 -16.96 -1.62
N ILE A 278 -9.64 -16.29 -1.83
CA ILE A 278 -9.90 -15.45 -2.99
C ILE A 278 -10.05 -14.02 -2.49
N PHE A 279 -9.31 -13.10 -3.11
CA PHE A 279 -9.55 -11.68 -2.94
C PHE A 279 -10.72 -11.28 -3.84
N SER A 280 -11.72 -10.63 -3.28
CA SER A 280 -12.85 -10.10 -4.02
C SER A 280 -13.24 -8.74 -3.45
N CYS A 281 -13.56 -7.80 -4.32
CA CYS A 281 -14.04 -6.48 -3.89
C CYS A 281 -15.42 -6.57 -3.23
N THR A 282 -16.25 -7.51 -3.66
CA THR A 282 -17.64 -7.69 -3.17
C THR A 282 -17.75 -8.72 -2.04
N ASP A 283 -16.64 -9.26 -1.54
CA ASP A 283 -16.69 -10.24 -0.48
C ASP A 283 -16.98 -9.58 0.88
N LEU A 284 -18.12 -9.92 1.46
CA LEU A 284 -18.55 -9.46 2.78
C LEU A 284 -17.82 -10.18 3.93
N ILE A 285 -17.09 -11.27 3.67
CA ILE A 285 -16.34 -12.00 4.70
C ILE A 285 -15.10 -11.19 5.08
N THR A 286 -14.32 -10.76 4.08
CA THR A 286 -13.17 -9.89 4.33
C THR A 286 -13.57 -8.43 4.35
N ASP A 287 -14.63 -8.02 3.65
CA ASP A 287 -15.13 -6.65 3.60
C ASP A 287 -14.01 -5.65 3.25
N SER A 288 -13.23 -6.00 2.22
CA SER A 288 -11.97 -5.32 1.86
C SER A 288 -12.20 -3.90 1.33
N GLU A 289 -13.30 -3.68 0.61
CA GLU A 289 -13.67 -2.36 0.10
C GLU A 289 -14.05 -1.43 1.25
N ARG A 290 -14.93 -1.83 2.16
CA ARG A 290 -15.26 -1.03 3.35
C ARG A 290 -14.04 -0.76 4.23
N PHE A 291 -13.15 -1.75 4.37
CA PHE A 291 -11.89 -1.56 5.10
C PHE A 291 -11.01 -0.49 4.46
N TYR A 292 -10.83 -0.53 3.15
CA TYR A 292 -10.09 0.51 2.43
C TYR A 292 -10.78 1.87 2.52
N SER A 293 -12.09 1.92 2.29
CA SER A 293 -12.88 3.16 2.30
C SER A 293 -12.89 3.82 3.67
N SER A 294 -13.05 3.06 4.76
CA SER A 294 -13.00 3.62 6.12
C SER A 294 -11.65 4.25 6.46
N ILE A 295 -10.53 3.64 6.04
CA ILE A 295 -9.20 4.25 6.19
C ILE A 295 -9.09 5.52 5.36
N MET A 296 -9.56 5.49 4.11
CA MET A 296 -9.55 6.68 3.25
C MET A 296 -10.40 7.81 3.81
N GLU A 297 -11.56 7.49 4.40
CA GLU A 297 -12.44 8.46 5.05
C GLU A 297 -11.73 9.16 6.21
N LEU A 298 -11.06 8.43 7.10
CA LEU A 298 -10.25 9.05 8.16
C LEU A 298 -9.12 9.90 7.56
N LEU A 299 -8.37 9.36 6.60
CA LEU A 299 -7.21 10.07 6.05
C LEU A 299 -7.60 11.32 5.26
N ASP A 300 -8.82 11.39 4.70
CA ASP A 300 -9.35 12.55 3.98
C ASP A 300 -10.22 13.47 4.84
N ASP A 301 -10.40 13.16 6.13
CA ASP A 301 -11.10 14.03 7.07
C ASP A 301 -10.30 15.32 7.30
N PRO A 302 -10.85 16.51 6.98
CA PRO A 302 -10.17 17.77 7.26
C PRO A 302 -9.84 18.00 8.73
N ASP A 303 -10.65 17.45 9.65
CA ASP A 303 -10.48 17.64 11.10
C ASP A 303 -9.28 16.87 11.64
N GLU A 304 -8.78 15.86 10.89
CA GLU A 304 -7.65 14.99 11.26
C GLU A 304 -6.37 15.33 10.47
N SER A 305 -6.35 16.49 9.81
CA SER A 305 -5.29 16.86 8.86
C SER A 305 -3.90 16.96 9.49
N ASP A 306 -3.80 17.43 10.73
CA ASP A 306 -2.53 17.56 11.46
C ASP A 306 -1.90 16.19 11.75
N GLU A 307 -2.71 15.22 12.19
CA GLU A 307 -2.31 13.83 12.45
C GLU A 307 -1.94 13.11 11.16
N VAL A 308 -2.71 13.33 10.09
CA VAL A 308 -2.43 12.78 8.76
C VAL A 308 -1.11 13.31 8.21
N ASP A 309 -0.81 14.61 8.37
CA ASP A 309 0.46 15.18 7.92
C ASP A 309 1.66 14.63 8.69
N GLN A 310 1.50 14.39 10.00
CA GLN A 310 2.50 13.70 10.82
C GLN A 310 2.72 12.25 10.36
N LEU A 311 1.63 11.52 10.08
CA LEU A 311 1.68 10.17 9.53
C LEU A 311 2.43 10.14 8.20
N ILE A 312 2.07 11.01 7.25
CA ILE A 312 2.71 11.08 5.93
C ILE A 312 4.20 11.44 6.06
N THR A 313 4.54 12.38 6.94
CA THR A 313 5.92 12.76 7.24
C THR A 313 6.72 11.58 7.77
N TRP A 314 6.16 10.84 8.73
CA TRP A 314 6.78 9.63 9.28
C TRP A 314 7.02 8.59 8.18
N TRP A 315 6.01 8.29 7.36
CA TRP A 315 6.15 7.30 6.30
C TRP A 315 7.18 7.69 5.23
N ASN A 316 7.22 8.98 4.85
CA ASN A 316 8.21 9.48 3.90
C ASN A 316 9.63 9.26 4.43
N ARG A 317 9.87 9.43 5.73
CA ARG A 317 11.19 9.14 6.35
C ARG A 317 11.56 7.66 6.27
N GLN A 318 10.57 6.75 6.35
CA GLN A 318 10.81 5.30 6.30
C GLN A 318 11.08 4.74 4.89
N VAL A 319 10.44 5.32 3.88
CA VAL A 319 10.40 4.77 2.50
C VAL A 319 11.10 5.65 1.48
N PHE A 320 11.02 6.97 1.64
CA PHE A 320 11.55 7.98 0.73
C PHE A 320 12.61 8.89 1.38
N PRO A 321 13.60 8.36 2.15
CA PRO A 321 14.51 9.17 2.95
C PRO A 321 15.39 10.15 2.15
N LEU A 322 15.57 9.89 0.85
CA LEU A 322 16.32 10.75 -0.07
C LEU A 322 15.56 12.02 -0.47
N TYR A 323 14.23 12.04 -0.29
CA TYR A 323 13.36 13.16 -0.64
C TYR A 323 12.88 13.92 0.59
N THR A 324 13.16 13.42 1.80
CA THR A 324 12.80 14.07 3.06
C THR A 324 13.86 15.05 3.58
N THR A 325 14.92 15.31 2.81
CA THR A 325 15.99 16.24 3.22
C THR A 325 15.73 17.64 2.68
N THR A 326 14.87 18.40 3.37
CA THR A 326 14.89 19.88 3.40
C THR A 326 13.97 20.34 4.52
N GLU A 327 14.54 20.47 5.72
CA GLU A 327 14.21 21.53 6.68
C GLU A 327 15.53 22.10 7.20
#